data_AF-A0A7X0U5T0-F1
#
_entry.id   AF-A0A7X0U5T0-F1
#
_cell.length_a   1.000
_cell.length_b   1.000
_cell.length_c   1.000
_cell.angle_alpha   90.00
_cell.angle_beta   90.00
_cell.angle_gamma   90.00
#
_symmetry.space_group_name_H-M   'P 1'
#
loop_
_entity.id
_entity.type
_entity.pdbx_description
1 polymer ?
#
loop_
_entity_poly.entity_id
_entity_poly.type
_entity_poly.pdbx_seq_one_letter_code
_entity_poly.pdbx_strand_id
1 'polypeptide(L)'
;MSDDLTTPTGVEARLRRLVTDLTRAQQALAQARDAEVDAKHAYEAAKRRAMFSGDCPKVTRGGFTTAERDAWVDEQAAGQRYHYDIAVAKREAAQDHLRVVRDQAEIVRSLGASVRQAYEIAGSGR
;
A
#
# COMPACT_ATOMS: atom_id res chain seq x y z
N MET A 1 22.50 -6.91 20.13
CA MET A 1 22.90 -7.55 18.86
C MET A 1 23.49 -6.47 17.98
N SER A 2 24.72 -6.65 17.49
CA SER A 2 25.40 -5.63 16.70
C SER A 2 24.68 -5.41 15.37
N ASP A 3 24.30 -4.16 15.08
CA ASP A 3 23.80 -3.74 13.76
C ASP A 3 24.95 -3.41 12.79
N ASP A 4 26.17 -3.81 13.17
CA ASP A 4 27.36 -3.66 12.35
C ASP A 4 27.33 -4.59 11.14
N LEU A 5 26.96 -4.02 10.00
CA LEU A 5 26.89 -4.69 8.71
C LEU A 5 28.27 -5.06 8.13
N THR A 6 29.37 -4.73 8.81
CA THR A 6 30.73 -5.14 8.39
C THR A 6 31.13 -6.51 8.94
N THR A 7 30.29 -7.13 9.77
CA THR A 7 30.53 -8.47 10.34
C THR A 7 29.51 -9.48 9.81
N PRO A 8 29.91 -10.76 9.60
CA PRO A 8 28.97 -11.81 9.19
C PRO A 8 27.75 -11.92 10.13
N THR A 9 27.98 -11.85 11.44
CA THR A 9 26.94 -11.96 12.47
C THR A 9 25.97 -10.78 12.43
N GLY A 10 26.46 -9.56 12.19
CA GLY A 10 25.61 -8.37 12.07
C GLY A 10 24.76 -8.39 10.80
N VAL A 11 25.33 -8.84 9.68
CA VAL A 11 24.56 -9.07 8.44
C VAL A 11 23.46 -10.10 8.66
N GLU A 12 23.76 -11.24 9.28
CA GLU A 12 22.76 -12.28 9.56
C GLU A 12 21.64 -11.77 10.48
N ALA A 13 22.00 -11.04 11.54
CA ALA A 13 21.04 -10.42 12.44
C ALA A 13 20.10 -9.45 11.70
N ARG A 14 20.64 -8.63 10.79
CA ARG A 14 19.84 -7.70 9.97
C ARG A 14 18.92 -8.45 9.01
N LEU A 15 19.41 -9.49 8.34
CA LEU A 15 18.60 -10.31 7.42
C LEU A 15 17.40 -10.95 8.15
N ARG A 16 17.61 -11.49 9.35
CA ARG A 16 16.51 -12.07 10.16
C ARG A 16 15.44 -11.03 10.52
N ARG A 17 15.83 -9.79 10.83
CA ARG A 17 14.88 -8.69 11.06
C ARG A 17 14.12 -8.34 9.78
N LEU A 18 14.82 -8.22 8.66
CA LEU A 18 14.20 -7.91 7.36
C LEU A 18 13.20 -8.98 6.91
N VAL A 19 13.38 -10.25 7.26
CA VAL A 19 12.36 -11.29 7.03
C VAL A 19 11.07 -10.96 7.80
N THR A 20 11.18 -10.56 9.07
CA THR A 20 10.02 -10.16 9.88
C THR A 20 9.35 -8.91 9.31
N ASP A 21 10.15 -7.92 8.90
CA ASP A 21 9.64 -6.67 8.32
C ASP A 21 8.95 -6.92 6.97
N LEU A 22 9.46 -7.83 6.15
CA LEU A 22 8.82 -8.25 4.90
C LEU A 22 7.44 -8.87 5.17
N THR A 23 7.33 -9.78 6.14
CA THR A 23 6.04 -10.38 6.50
C THR A 23 5.06 -9.31 6.98
N ARG A 24 5.50 -8.36 7.81
CA ARG A 24 4.66 -7.25 8.28
C ARG A 24 4.21 -6.34 7.13
N ALA A 25 5.12 -5.98 6.22
CA ALA A 25 4.80 -5.16 5.06
C ALA A 25 3.82 -5.85 4.11
N GLN A 26 3.95 -7.17 3.92
CA GLN A 26 3.00 -7.98 3.15
C GLN A 26 1.60 -8.00 3.78
N GLN A 27 1.53 -8.21 5.09
CA GLN A 27 0.25 -8.18 5.83
C GLN A 27 -0.40 -6.80 5.76
N ALA A 28 0.37 -5.73 5.95
CA ALA A 28 -0.12 -4.36 5.85
C ALA A 28 -0.65 -4.04 4.44
N LEU A 29 0.03 -4.50 3.38
CA LEU A 29 -0.46 -4.33 2.01
C LEU A 29 -1.75 -5.13 1.76
N ALA A 30 -1.87 -6.35 2.28
CA ALA A 30 -3.09 -7.13 2.16
C ALA A 30 -4.27 -6.41 2.83
N GLN A 31 -4.09 -5.97 4.08
CA GLN A 31 -5.11 -5.21 4.82
C GLN A 31 -5.51 -3.91 4.10
N ALA A 32 -4.54 -3.20 3.52
CA ALA A 32 -4.81 -1.97 2.79
C ALA A 32 -5.59 -2.23 1.49
N ARG A 33 -5.33 -3.36 0.81
CA ARG A 33 -6.10 -3.78 -0.37
C ARG A 33 -7.54 -4.12 -0.01
N ASP A 34 -7.75 -4.87 1.06
CA ASP A 34 -9.09 -5.22 1.52
C ASP A 34 -9.87 -3.95 1.89
N ALA A 35 -9.25 -3.03 2.63
CA ALA A 35 -9.86 -1.75 2.99
C ALA A 35 -10.19 -0.86 1.77
N GLU A 36 -9.36 -0.86 0.72
CA GLU A 36 -9.66 -0.17 -0.54
C GLU A 36 -10.89 -0.77 -1.23
N VAL A 37 -10.96 -2.10 -1.30
CA VAL A 37 -12.09 -2.81 -1.92
C VAL A 37 -13.39 -2.51 -1.16
N ASP A 38 -13.36 -2.56 0.16
CA ASP A 38 -14.52 -2.25 1.00
C ASP A 38 -14.98 -0.79 0.79
N ALA A 39 -14.04 0.16 0.79
CA ALA A 39 -14.35 1.57 0.57
C ALA A 39 -14.90 1.82 -0.85
N LYS A 40 -14.38 1.12 -1.86
CA LYS A 40 -14.91 1.17 -3.23
C LYS A 40 -16.35 0.68 -3.29
N HIS A 41 -16.63 -0.47 -2.67
CA HIS A 41 -17.98 -1.02 -2.62
C HIS A 41 -18.95 -0.09 -1.87
N ALA A 42 -18.51 0.54 -0.77
CA ALA A 42 -19.30 1.52 -0.04
C ALA A 42 -19.62 2.76 -0.90
N TYR A 43 -18.63 3.28 -1.62
CA TYR A 43 -18.81 4.40 -2.57
C TYR A 43 -19.76 4.05 -3.71
N GLU A 44 -19.58 2.92 -4.38
CA GLU A 44 -20.47 2.47 -5.45
C GLU A 44 -21.89 2.19 -4.95
N ALA A 45 -22.03 1.65 -3.74
CA ALA A 45 -23.33 1.45 -3.10
C ALA A 45 -24.01 2.78 -2.75
N ALA A 46 -23.26 3.80 -2.33
CA ALA A 46 -23.77 5.14 -2.08
C ALA A 46 -24.26 5.79 -3.39
N LYS A 47 -23.48 5.71 -4.47
CA LYS A 47 -23.90 6.20 -5.79
C LYS A 47 -25.19 5.53 -6.28
N ARG A 48 -25.28 4.20 -6.16
CA ARG A 48 -26.50 3.47 -6.51
C ARG A 48 -27.68 3.91 -5.67
N ARG A 49 -27.53 4.04 -4.35
CA ARG A 49 -28.61 4.52 -3.46
C ARG A 49 -29.07 5.92 -3.82
N ALA A 50 -28.14 6.85 -4.09
CA ALA A 50 -28.48 8.20 -4.51
C ALA A 50 -29.25 8.18 -5.84
N MET A 51 -28.77 7.45 -6.83
CA MET A 51 -29.41 7.35 -8.15
C MET A 51 -30.87 6.85 -8.09
N PHE A 52 -31.16 5.91 -7.19
CA PHE A 52 -32.50 5.36 -6.99
C PHE A 52 -33.30 6.05 -5.86
N SER A 53 -32.77 7.12 -5.28
CA SER A 53 -33.49 7.91 -4.28
C SER A 53 -34.71 8.60 -4.90
N GLY A 54 -35.78 8.75 -4.13
CA GLY A 54 -36.95 9.54 -4.54
C GLY A 54 -36.61 11.02 -4.76
N ASP A 55 -35.58 11.52 -4.08
CA ASP A 55 -35.08 12.90 -4.17
C ASP A 55 -34.14 13.12 -5.38
N CYS A 56 -33.80 12.06 -6.11
CA CYS A 56 -32.91 12.13 -7.26
C CYS A 56 -33.56 12.97 -8.39
N PRO A 57 -32.87 13.99 -8.92
CA PRO A 57 -33.38 14.81 -10.01
C PRO A 57 -33.79 13.97 -11.23
N LYS A 58 -35.04 14.11 -11.64
CA LYS A 58 -35.58 13.38 -12.80
C LYS A 58 -35.28 14.16 -14.07
N VAL A 59 -34.50 13.55 -14.95
CA VAL A 59 -34.14 14.15 -16.24
C VAL A 59 -35.38 14.23 -17.12
N THR A 60 -35.77 15.45 -17.50
CA THR A 60 -36.90 15.72 -18.38
C THR A 60 -36.59 16.86 -19.33
N ARG A 61 -37.28 16.92 -20.47
CA ARG A 61 -37.08 17.99 -21.46
C ARG A 61 -37.55 19.33 -20.88
N GLY A 62 -36.63 20.29 -20.73
CA GLY A 62 -36.92 21.61 -20.13
C GLY A 62 -36.85 21.63 -18.60
N GLY A 63 -36.47 20.52 -17.96
CA GLY A 63 -36.19 20.41 -16.53
C GLY A 63 -34.71 20.12 -16.28
N PHE A 64 -34.43 19.26 -15.29
CA PHE A 64 -33.07 18.86 -14.97
C PHE A 64 -32.39 18.12 -16.13
N THR A 65 -31.15 18.48 -16.37
CA THR A 65 -30.25 17.81 -17.30
C THR A 65 -29.62 16.58 -16.66
N THR A 66 -29.10 15.69 -17.50
CA THR A 66 -28.30 14.52 -17.05
C THR A 66 -27.11 14.96 -16.19
N ALA A 67 -26.45 16.06 -16.57
CA ALA A 67 -25.29 16.58 -15.84
C ALA A 67 -25.64 17.05 -14.42
N GLU A 68 -26.79 17.72 -14.24
CA GLU A 68 -27.24 18.17 -12.91
C GLU A 68 -27.62 16.99 -12.00
N ARG A 69 -28.28 15.97 -12.54
CA ARG A 69 -28.56 14.74 -11.79
C ARG A 69 -27.27 14.05 -11.37
N ASP A 70 -26.33 13.90 -12.29
CA ASP A 70 -25.07 13.19 -12.01
C ASP A 70 -24.22 13.96 -10.99
N ALA A 71 -24.19 15.29 -11.07
CA ALA A 71 -23.56 16.16 -10.06
C ALA A 71 -24.20 15.98 -8.67
N TRP A 72 -25.53 15.94 -8.61
CA TRP A 72 -26.24 15.68 -7.36
C TRP A 72 -25.91 14.29 -6.79
N VAL A 73 -25.87 13.25 -7.62
CA VAL A 73 -25.50 11.88 -7.19
C VAL A 73 -24.06 11.85 -6.66
N ASP A 74 -23.14 12.55 -7.30
CA ASP A 74 -21.75 12.64 -6.87
C ASP A 74 -21.61 13.39 -5.55
N GLU A 75 -22.39 14.46 -5.34
CA GLU A 75 -22.46 15.17 -4.05
C GLU A 75 -22.95 14.26 -2.92
N GLN A 76 -24.00 13.47 -3.16
CA GLN A 76 -24.50 12.49 -2.18
C GLN A 76 -23.46 11.41 -1.83
N ALA A 77 -22.58 11.07 -2.77
CA ALA A 77 -21.56 10.04 -2.58
C ALA A 77 -20.19 10.60 -2.15
N ALA A 78 -20.04 11.93 -2.02
CA ALA A 78 -18.75 12.60 -1.83
C ALA A 78 -17.99 12.13 -0.59
N GLY A 79 -18.69 11.88 0.53
CA GLY A 79 -18.05 11.38 1.75
C GLY A 79 -17.44 9.99 1.56
N GLN A 80 -18.16 9.08 0.90
CA GLN A 80 -17.65 7.73 0.60
C GLN A 80 -16.55 7.78 -0.46
N ARG A 81 -16.64 8.73 -1.40
CA ARG A 81 -15.58 8.97 -2.38
C ARG A 81 -14.27 9.35 -1.68
N TYR A 82 -14.32 10.28 -0.74
CA TYR A 82 -13.16 10.69 0.04
C TYR A 82 -12.53 9.53 0.82
N HIS A 83 -13.35 8.68 1.46
CA HIS A 83 -12.85 7.49 2.14
C HIS A 83 -12.18 6.50 1.18
N TYR A 84 -12.75 6.29 0.00
CA TYR A 84 -12.14 5.48 -1.05
C TYR A 84 -10.80 6.06 -1.51
N ASP A 85 -10.72 7.37 -1.79
CA ASP A 85 -9.48 8.02 -2.21
C ASP A 85 -8.38 7.92 -1.14
N ILE A 86 -8.72 8.03 0.16
CA ILE A 86 -7.78 7.76 1.25
C ILE A 86 -7.31 6.29 1.23
N ALA A 87 -8.22 5.35 1.04
CA ALA A 87 -7.89 3.93 1.04
C ALA A 87 -6.92 3.57 -0.11
N VAL A 88 -7.13 4.16 -1.29
CA VAL A 88 -6.19 4.07 -2.42
C VAL A 88 -4.80 4.58 -2.01
N ALA A 89 -4.72 5.79 -1.45
CA ALA A 89 -3.44 6.36 -1.01
C ALA A 89 -2.74 5.49 0.04
N LYS A 90 -3.49 4.88 0.96
CA LYS A 90 -2.95 3.94 1.96
C LYS A 90 -2.42 2.66 1.32
N ARG A 91 -3.12 2.08 0.35
CA ARG A 91 -2.62 0.91 -0.40
C ARG A 91 -1.32 1.25 -1.12
N GLU A 92 -1.24 2.41 -1.77
CA GLU A 92 -0.05 2.85 -2.50
C GLU A 92 1.15 3.02 -1.56
N ALA A 93 0.94 3.70 -0.43
CA ALA A 93 1.97 3.84 0.60
C ALA A 93 2.45 2.47 1.14
N ALA A 94 1.53 1.53 1.37
CA ALA A 94 1.88 0.17 1.82
C ALA A 94 2.66 -0.62 0.74
N GLN A 95 2.31 -0.43 -0.53
CA GLN A 95 2.99 -1.04 -1.66
C GLN A 95 4.42 -0.51 -1.81
N ASP A 96 4.60 0.81 -1.69
CA ASP A 96 5.92 1.42 -1.74
C ASP A 96 6.78 1.03 -0.55
N HIS A 97 6.19 0.95 0.65
CA HIS A 97 6.89 0.43 1.81
C HIS A 97 7.39 -1.01 1.58
N LEU A 98 6.56 -1.90 1.02
CA LEU A 98 6.98 -3.26 0.68
C LEU A 98 8.13 -3.29 -0.32
N ARG A 99 8.14 -2.38 -1.32
CA ARG A 99 9.26 -2.25 -2.27
C ARG A 99 10.54 -1.84 -1.53
N VAL A 100 10.48 -0.82 -0.70
CA VAL A 100 11.64 -0.34 0.08
C VAL A 100 12.22 -1.46 0.95
N VAL A 101 11.39 -2.25 1.63
CA VAL A 101 11.88 -3.36 2.47
C VAL A 101 12.54 -4.46 1.62
N ARG A 102 12.02 -4.74 0.41
CA ARG A 102 12.67 -5.67 -0.53
C ARG A 102 14.03 -5.15 -0.99
N ASP A 103 14.12 -3.88 -1.37
CA ASP A 103 15.38 -3.26 -1.78
C ASP A 103 16.42 -3.30 -0.66
N GLN A 104 15.99 -3.04 0.59
CA GLN A 104 16.87 -3.19 1.76
C GLN A 104 17.38 -4.62 1.94
N ALA A 105 16.54 -5.63 1.71
CA ALA A 105 16.95 -7.03 1.78
C ALA A 105 17.97 -7.39 0.69
N GLU A 106 17.82 -6.86 -0.52
CA GLU A 106 18.78 -7.03 -1.60
C GLU A 106 20.13 -6.37 -1.30
N ILE A 107 20.12 -5.13 -0.80
CA ILE A 107 21.33 -4.41 -0.40
C ILE A 107 22.08 -5.18 0.69
N VAL A 108 21.39 -5.63 1.75
CA VAL A 108 22.02 -6.37 2.84
C VAL A 108 22.55 -7.73 2.37
N ARG A 109 21.85 -8.42 1.46
CA ARG A 109 22.34 -9.66 0.85
C ARG A 109 23.62 -9.43 0.04
N SER A 110 23.68 -8.35 -0.73
CA SER A 110 24.87 -7.93 -1.49
C SER A 110 26.05 -7.63 -0.57
N LEU A 111 25.84 -6.81 0.47
CA LEU A 111 26.85 -6.51 1.50
C LEU A 111 27.35 -7.79 2.18
N GLY A 112 26.45 -8.72 2.49
CA GLY A 112 26.81 -10.01 3.08
C GLY A 112 27.74 -10.85 2.21
N ALA A 113 27.62 -10.77 0.89
CA ALA A 113 28.55 -11.45 -0.02
C ALA A 113 29.94 -10.80 0.04
N SER A 114 30.03 -9.48 0.00
CA SER A 114 31.30 -8.75 0.11
C SER A 114 32.00 -8.97 1.46
N VAL A 115 31.26 -8.99 2.56
CA VAL A 115 31.81 -9.24 3.91
C VAL A 115 32.37 -10.64 4.02
N ARG A 116 31.66 -11.67 3.53
CA ARG A 116 32.18 -13.05 3.52
C ARG A 116 33.48 -13.15 2.73
N GLN A 117 33.52 -12.57 1.53
CA GLN A 117 34.72 -12.57 0.69
C GLN A 117 35.91 -11.88 1.40
N ALA A 118 35.68 -10.74 2.05
CA ALA A 118 36.72 -10.02 2.77
C ALA A 118 37.30 -10.82 3.95
N TYR A 119 36.44 -11.51 4.71
CA TYR A 119 36.86 -12.37 5.82
C TYR A 119 37.57 -13.65 5.35
N GLU A 120 37.16 -14.23 4.22
CA GLU A 120 37.84 -15.38 3.61
C GLU A 120 39.27 -15.02 3.17
N ILE A 121 39.47 -13.87 2.52
CA ILE A 121 40.80 -13.39 2.12
C ILE A 121 41.67 -13.11 3.34
N ALA A 122 41.13 -12.45 4.37
CA ALA A 122 41.86 -12.16 5.61
C ALA A 122 42.22 -13.43 6.41
N GLY A 123 41.40 -14.48 6.33
CA GLY A 123 41.67 -15.79 6.95
C GLY A 123 42.64 -16.66 6.16
N SER A 124 42.66 -16.54 4.83
CA SER A 124 43.54 -17.29 3.92
C SER A 124 44.97 -16.74 3.83
N GLY A 125 45.22 -15.51 4.32
CA GLY A 125 46.54 -14.88 4.32
C GLY A 125 47.47 -15.27 5.48
N ARG A 126 47.12 -16.32 6.24
CA ARG A 126 47.98 -16.92 7.29
C ARG A 126 48.50 -18.28 6.85
#